data_AF-A0A950ERZ7-F1
#
_entry.id   AF-A0A950ERZ7-F1
#
_cell.length_a   1.000
_cell.length_b   1.000
_cell.length_c   1.000
_cell.angle_alpha   90.00
_cell.angle_beta   90.00
_cell.angle_gamma   90.00
#
_symmetry.space_group_name_H-M   'P 1'
#
loop_
_entity.id
_entity.type
_entity.pdbx_description
1 polymer ?
#
loop_
_entity_poly.entity_id
_entity_poly.type
_entity_poly.pdbx_seq_one_letter_code
_entity_poly.pdbx_strand_id
1 'polypeptide(L)'
;SALELLSAAFAVHPAFGEARILELNTQCLPTLPDHRPALIWDGKTTLRVNGLYRHGFMIAPEVADEAARFAQALLDGRVSDADSFESLRRASRWGDMLHAQGAHEPA
;
A
#
# COMPACT_ATOMS: atom_id res chain seq x y z
N SER A 1 4.03 22.79 9.06
CA SER A 1 4.18 23.71 7.91
C SER A 1 5.64 23.71 7.46
N ALA A 2 6.01 24.40 6.37
CA ALA A 2 7.41 24.49 5.94
C ALA A 2 8.32 25.14 7.01
N LEU A 3 7.83 26.17 7.71
CA LEU A 3 8.58 26.84 8.77
C LEU A 3 8.93 25.89 9.93
N GLU A 4 7.99 25.04 10.34
CA GLU A 4 8.22 24.02 11.38
C GLU A 4 9.31 23.02 10.95
N LEU A 5 9.26 22.53 9.70
CA LEU A 5 10.25 21.58 9.18
C LEU A 5 11.65 22.18 9.08
N LEU A 6 11.77 23.43 8.62
CA LEU A 6 13.06 24.11 8.49
C LEU A 6 13.65 24.48 9.86
N SER A 7 12.81 24.90 10.81
CA SER A 7 13.23 25.15 12.20
C SER A 7 13.73 23.86 12.87
N ALA A 8 13.05 22.74 12.64
CA ALA A 8 13.48 21.43 13.12
C ALA A 8 14.81 20.99 12.49
N ALA A 9 15.02 21.21 11.18
CA ALA A 9 16.28 20.91 10.52
C ALA A 9 17.45 21.73 11.10
N PHE A 10 17.25 23.02 11.34
CA PHE A 10 18.26 23.87 11.99
C PHE A 10 18.62 23.39 13.40
N ALA A 11 17.62 22.94 14.18
CA ALA A 11 17.84 22.38 15.51
C ALA A 11 18.66 21.08 15.50
N VAL A 12 18.58 20.28 14.42
CA VAL A 12 19.44 19.10 14.21
C VAL A 12 20.88 19.53 13.92
N HIS A 13 21.10 20.53 13.08
CA HIS A 13 22.44 21.07 12.80
C HIS A 13 22.41 22.51 12.25
N PRO A 14 23.14 23.48 12.85
CA PRO A 14 23.11 24.89 12.42
C PRO A 14 23.49 25.14 10.96
N ALA A 15 24.36 24.31 10.37
CA ALA A 15 24.74 24.45 8.96
C ALA A 15 23.56 24.34 7.97
N PHE A 16 22.40 23.80 8.38
CA PHE A 16 21.19 23.82 7.57
C PHE A 16 20.61 25.23 7.38
N GLY A 17 21.01 26.23 8.19
CA GLY A 17 20.59 27.63 8.01
C GLY A 17 21.14 28.30 6.75
N GLU A 18 22.29 27.84 6.27
CA GLU A 18 22.94 28.33 5.03
C GLU A 18 22.67 27.41 3.82
N ALA A 19 21.91 26.32 4.03
CA ALA A 19 21.62 25.36 2.97
C ALA A 19 20.63 25.94 1.95
N ARG A 20 20.82 25.56 0.67
CA ARG A 20 19.89 25.92 -0.40
C ARG A 20 18.77 24.88 -0.50
N ILE A 21 17.52 25.34 -0.45
CA ILE A 21 16.37 24.51 -0.79
C ILE A 21 16.40 24.23 -2.30
N LEU A 22 16.47 22.95 -2.68
CA LEU A 22 16.41 22.53 -4.08
C LEU A 22 14.97 22.25 -4.53
N GLU A 23 14.16 21.68 -3.63
CA GLU A 23 12.79 21.25 -3.92
C GLU A 23 11.95 21.24 -2.62
N LEU A 24 10.65 21.51 -2.75
CA LEU A 24 9.66 21.33 -1.69
C LEU A 24 8.46 20.59 -2.27
N ASN A 25 8.23 19.38 -1.79
CA ASN A 25 7.16 18.52 -2.27
C ASN A 25 6.20 18.11 -1.15
N THR A 26 4.96 17.85 -1.55
CA THR A 26 3.95 17.19 -0.75
C THR A 26 3.31 16.08 -1.57
N GLN A 27 2.93 14.99 -0.91
CA GLN A 27 2.27 13.86 -1.54
C GLN A 27 1.21 13.30 -0.60
N CYS A 28 0.16 12.71 -1.17
CA CYS A 28 -0.81 11.93 -0.41
C CYS A 28 -0.20 10.56 -0.09
N LEU A 29 -0.42 10.08 1.14
CA LEU A 29 0.03 8.75 1.54
C LEU A 29 -1.00 7.71 1.08
N PRO A 30 -0.59 6.65 0.36
CA PRO A 30 -1.47 5.54 0.02
C PRO A 30 -1.70 4.68 1.27
N THR A 31 -2.70 5.06 2.06
CA THR A 31 -3.00 4.43 3.35
C THR A 31 -4.44 3.98 3.45
N LEU A 32 -4.63 2.88 4.17
CA LEU A 32 -5.90 2.46 4.74
C LEU A 32 -5.92 2.86 6.23
N PRO A 33 -7.09 2.83 6.91
CA PRO A 33 -7.20 3.22 8.32
C PRO A 33 -6.28 2.45 9.28
N ASP A 34 -5.91 1.22 8.93
CA ASP A 34 -5.01 0.37 9.72
C ASP A 34 -3.52 0.50 9.33
N HIS A 35 -3.20 1.32 8.33
CA HIS A 35 -1.86 1.49 7.75
C HIS A 35 -1.20 0.18 7.27
N ARG A 36 -1.99 -0.85 6.93
CA ARG A 36 -1.49 -2.13 6.41
C ARG A 36 -1.67 -2.22 4.89
N PRO A 37 -0.75 -2.87 4.17
CA PRO A 37 -0.93 -3.13 2.75
C PRO A 37 -2.14 -4.05 2.55
N ALA A 38 -2.86 -3.84 1.45
CA ALA A 38 -4.03 -4.62 1.09
C ALA A 38 -4.14 -4.78 -0.43
N LEU A 39 -4.51 -5.99 -0.84
CA LEU A 39 -4.93 -6.38 -2.18
C LEU A 39 -6.44 -6.64 -2.14
N ILE A 40 -7.23 -5.73 -2.70
CA ILE A 40 -8.69 -5.74 -2.58
C ILE A 40 -9.32 -6.05 -3.93
N TRP A 41 -9.91 -7.24 -4.04
CA TRP A 41 -10.68 -7.67 -5.21
C TRP A 41 -12.13 -7.22 -5.11
N ASP A 42 -12.71 -6.68 -6.19
CA ASP A 42 -14.09 -6.19 -6.22
C ASP A 42 -15.16 -7.28 -6.38
N GLY A 43 -14.75 -8.56 -6.44
CA GLY A 43 -15.64 -9.69 -6.75
C GLY A 43 -15.90 -9.87 -8.25
N LYS A 44 -15.23 -9.08 -9.10
CA LYS A 44 -15.36 -9.11 -10.57
C LYS A 44 -13.96 -9.10 -11.20
N THR A 45 -13.55 -7.98 -11.80
CA THR A 45 -12.34 -7.89 -12.62
C THR A 45 -11.33 -6.88 -12.06
N THR A 46 -11.63 -6.20 -10.96
CA THR A 46 -10.76 -5.14 -10.43
C THR A 46 -10.02 -5.64 -9.21
N LEU A 47 -8.69 -5.58 -9.27
CA LEU A 47 -7.80 -5.74 -8.13
C LEU A 47 -7.18 -4.38 -7.77
N ARG A 48 -7.39 -3.92 -6.54
CA ARG A 48 -6.80 -2.68 -6.02
C ARG A 48 -5.65 -2.98 -5.08
N VAL A 49 -4.59 -2.19 -5.16
CA VAL A 49 -3.42 -2.26 -4.27
C VAL A 49 -3.34 -0.95 -3.49
N ASN A 50 -3.35 -1.00 -2.16
CA ASN A 50 -3.25 0.20 -1.32
C ASN A 50 -2.63 -0.13 0.05
N GLY A 51 -2.46 0.87 0.91
CA GLY A 51 -2.10 0.68 2.31
C GLY A 51 -0.60 0.57 2.61
N LEU A 52 0.27 0.82 1.63
CA LEU A 52 1.72 0.71 1.77
C LEU A 52 2.31 1.77 2.72
N TYR A 53 1.59 2.88 2.94
CA TYR A 53 1.94 3.97 3.85
C TYR A 53 3.42 4.39 3.74
N ARG A 54 4.07 4.77 4.86
CA ARG A 54 5.50 5.17 4.91
C ARG A 54 6.50 4.03 4.65
N HIS A 55 6.02 2.81 4.39
CA HIS A 55 6.84 1.61 4.26
C HIS A 55 6.91 1.08 2.82
N GLY A 56 6.23 1.74 1.87
CA GLY A 56 6.10 1.26 0.50
C GLY A 56 7.41 0.91 -0.19
N PHE A 57 8.48 1.70 0.00
CA PHE A 57 9.77 1.40 -0.63
C PHE A 57 10.36 0.05 -0.16
N MET A 58 10.12 -0.35 1.09
CA MET A 58 10.67 -1.59 1.65
C MET A 58 9.86 -2.82 1.25
N ILE A 59 8.54 -2.66 1.12
CA ILE A 59 7.61 -3.79 0.94
C ILE A 59 7.09 -3.91 -0.49
N ALA A 60 7.33 -2.92 -1.35
CA ALA A 60 6.79 -2.88 -2.71
C ALA A 60 7.09 -4.13 -3.54
N PRO A 61 8.31 -4.72 -3.53
CA PRO A 61 8.57 -5.92 -4.32
C PRO A 61 7.64 -7.09 -3.97
N GLU A 62 7.53 -7.41 -2.68
CA GLU A 62 6.67 -8.50 -2.20
C GLU A 62 5.19 -8.24 -2.43
N VAL A 63 4.72 -6.99 -2.23
CA VAL A 63 3.34 -6.60 -2.50
C VAL A 63 3.02 -6.70 -3.99
N ALA A 64 3.95 -6.28 -4.86
CA ALA A 64 3.80 -6.35 -6.30
C ALA A 64 3.79 -7.79 -6.81
N ASP A 65 4.66 -8.66 -6.29
CA ASP A 65 4.70 -10.07 -6.65
C ASP A 65 3.38 -10.77 -6.28
N GLU A 66 2.87 -10.52 -5.07
CA GLU A 66 1.60 -11.09 -4.63
C GLU A 66 0.41 -10.53 -5.43
N ALA A 67 0.43 -9.23 -5.77
CA ALA A 67 -0.57 -8.61 -6.64
C ALA A 67 -0.57 -9.23 -8.03
N ALA A 68 0.61 -9.46 -8.62
CA ALA A 68 0.76 -10.11 -9.92
C ALA A 68 0.26 -11.56 -9.88
N ARG A 69 0.60 -12.31 -8.82
CA ARG A 69 0.13 -13.68 -8.60
C ARG A 69 -1.40 -13.77 -8.52
N PHE A 70 -2.03 -12.84 -7.80
CA PHE A 70 -3.48 -12.76 -7.70
C PHE A 70 -4.10 -12.32 -9.04
N ALA A 71 -3.57 -11.28 -9.69
CA ALA A 71 -4.05 -10.84 -11.00
C ALA A 71 -4.01 -11.97 -12.04
N GLN A 72 -2.94 -12.77 -12.06
CA GLN A 72 -2.86 -13.94 -12.93
C GLN A 72 -3.94 -14.98 -12.62
N ALA A 73 -4.26 -15.21 -11.34
CA ALA A 73 -5.35 -16.11 -10.94
C ALA A 73 -6.73 -15.64 -11.42
N LEU A 74 -6.96 -14.33 -11.44
CA LEU A 74 -8.18 -13.74 -12.01
C LEU A 74 -8.22 -13.92 -13.53
N LEU A 75 -7.11 -13.64 -14.22
CA LEU A 75 -7.01 -13.77 -15.68
C LEU A 75 -7.19 -15.21 -16.16
N ASP A 76 -6.67 -16.18 -15.41
CA ASP A 76 -6.81 -17.61 -15.70
C ASP A 76 -8.22 -18.16 -15.37
N GLY A 77 -9.09 -17.36 -14.76
CA GLY A 77 -10.40 -17.81 -14.28
C GLY A 77 -10.32 -18.75 -13.07
N ARG A 78 -9.17 -18.82 -12.39
CA ARG A 78 -8.98 -19.62 -11.16
C ARG A 78 -9.63 -19.00 -9.93
N VAL A 79 -9.91 -17.70 -9.98
CA VAL A 79 -10.72 -16.98 -9.00
C VAL A 79 -11.87 -16.30 -9.73
N SER A 80 -13.10 -16.70 -9.39
CA SER A 80 -14.33 -16.21 -10.01
C SER A 80 -15.45 -15.95 -9.01
N ASP A 81 -15.30 -16.42 -7.77
CA ASP A 81 -16.29 -16.36 -6.71
C ASP A 81 -15.62 -16.32 -5.32
N ALA A 82 -16.43 -16.26 -4.27
CA ALA A 82 -15.93 -16.19 -2.89
C ALA A 82 -15.16 -17.45 -2.46
N ASP A 83 -15.57 -18.65 -2.92
CA ASP A 83 -14.95 -19.91 -2.51
C ASP A 83 -13.57 -20.10 -3.13
N SER A 84 -13.45 -19.77 -4.41
CA SER A 84 -12.17 -19.76 -5.14
C SER A 84 -11.22 -18.68 -4.61
N PHE A 85 -11.73 -17.49 -4.26
CA PHE A 85 -10.96 -16.46 -3.57
C PHE A 85 -10.44 -16.92 -2.21
N GLU A 86 -11.30 -17.50 -1.36
CA GLU A 86 -10.91 -17.98 -0.05
C GLU A 86 -9.88 -19.11 -0.14
N SER A 87 -9.95 -19.93 -1.18
CA SER A 87 -8.95 -20.96 -1.46
C SER A 87 -7.59 -20.36 -1.83
N LEU A 88 -7.57 -19.32 -2.68
CA LEU A 88 -6.35 -18.55 -2.99
C LEU A 88 -5.78 -17.90 -1.72
N ARG A 89 -6.63 -17.25 -0.93
CA ARG A 89 -6.25 -16.53 0.30
C ARG A 89 -5.58 -17.47 1.30
N ARG A 90 -6.16 -18.64 1.56
CA ARG A 90 -5.59 -19.67 2.45
C ARG A 90 -4.27 -20.24 1.93
N ALA A 91 -4.08 -20.31 0.62
CA ALA A 91 -2.83 -20.78 0.01
C ALA A 91 -1.73 -19.70 -0.07
N SER A 92 -2.07 -18.43 0.21
CA SER A 92 -1.10 -17.34 0.24
C SER A 92 -0.34 -17.29 1.57
N ARG A 93 0.98 -17.07 1.49
CA ARG A 93 1.78 -16.65 2.66
C ARG A 93 1.27 -15.32 3.22
N TRP A 94 0.71 -14.47 2.36
CA TRP A 94 0.23 -13.13 2.66
C TRP A 94 -1.30 -13.07 2.74
N GLY A 95 -1.96 -14.16 3.14
CA GLY A 95 -3.43 -14.26 3.13
C GLY A 95 -4.15 -13.14 3.89
N ASP A 96 -3.54 -12.55 4.92
CA ASP A 96 -4.11 -11.41 5.66
C ASP A 96 -4.12 -10.09 4.87
N MET A 97 -3.34 -9.99 3.79
CA MET A 97 -3.30 -8.85 2.87
C MET A 97 -4.40 -8.94 1.79
N LEU A 98 -4.98 -10.12 1.58
CA LEU A 98 -5.95 -10.36 0.50
C LEU A 98 -7.38 -10.19 1.02
N HIS A 99 -8.14 -9.30 0.39
CA HIS A 99 -9.52 -9.01 0.77
C HIS A 99 -10.46 -9.05 -0.44
N ALA A 100 -11.69 -9.51 -0.22
CA ALA A 100 -12.80 -9.28 -1.12
C ALA A 100 -13.55 -8.00 -0.69
N GLN A 101 -14.05 -7.23 -1.66
CA GLN A 101 -14.80 -6.00 -1.40
C GLN A 101 -16.07 -6.30 -0.58
N GLY A 102 -16.26 -5.56 0.51
CA GLY A 102 -17.29 -5.82 1.52
C GLY A 102 -16.77 -6.48 2.81
N ALA A 103 -15.58 -7.10 2.78
CA ALA A 103 -14.90 -7.60 4.00
C ALA A 103 -13.92 -6.59 4.61
N HIS A 104 -13.58 -5.53 3.87
CA HIS A 104 -12.76 -4.41 4.35
C HIS A 104 -13.64 -3.16 4.41
N GLU A 105 -14.33 -2.97 5.53
CA GLU A 105 -15.05 -1.73 5.84
C GLU A 105 -14.01 -0.67 6.21
N PRO A 106 -13.94 0.49 5.52
CA PRO A 106 -13.25 1.63 6.07
C PRO A 106 -14.12 2.19 7.21
N ALA A 107 -13.62 2.08 8.45
CA ALA A 107 -14.15 2.86 9.56
C ALA A 107 -13.98 4.36 9.31
#